data_AF-A0A441I2Q1-F1
#
_entry.id   AF-A0A441I2Q1-F1
#
_cell.length_a   1.000
_cell.length_b   1.000
_cell.length_c   1.000
_cell.angle_alpha   90.00
_cell.angle_beta   90.00
_cell.angle_gamma   90.00
#
_symmetry.space_group_name_H-M   'P 1'
#
loop_
_entity.id
_entity.type
_entity.pdbx_description
1 polymer ?
#
loop_
_entity_poly.entity_id
_entity_poly.type
_entity_poly.pdbx_seq_one_letter_code
_entity_poly.pdbx_strand_id
1 'polypeptide(L)'
;MTEYHTAIHRCAERYRDMQIAAGVPTTDALWQFNMELMFGCRDGLPIMKLNRWLGYVQGVLIERGLTTVQAERDWTRPLFRPLDFPLEAA
;
A
#
# COMPACT_ATOMS: atom_id res chain seq x y z
N MET A 1 -8.73 -8.83 -9.94
CA MET A 1 -8.50 -7.60 -9.16
C MET A 1 -8.99 -6.41 -9.96
N THR A 2 -9.73 -5.47 -9.37
CA THR A 2 -10.02 -4.19 -10.06
C THR A 2 -8.75 -3.35 -10.17
N GLU A 3 -8.74 -2.29 -10.98
CA GLU A 3 -7.59 -1.38 -11.07
C GLU A 3 -7.21 -0.78 -9.72
N TYR A 4 -8.20 -0.47 -8.89
CA TYR A 4 -7.97 0.01 -7.52
C TYR A 4 -7.31 -1.06 -6.63
N HIS A 5 -7.76 -2.32 -6.69
CA HIS A 5 -7.08 -3.42 -5.99
C HIS A 5 -5.63 -3.57 -6.46
N THR A 6 -5.38 -3.45 -7.76
CA THR A 6 -4.03 -3.50 -8.33
C THR A 6 -3.16 -2.35 -7.83
N ALA A 7 -3.69 -1.12 -7.74
CA ALA A 7 -2.95 0.03 -7.19
C ALA A 7 -2.55 -0.17 -5.72
N ILE A 8 -3.48 -0.64 -4.88
CA ILE A 8 -3.16 -0.96 -3.47
C ILE A 8 -2.14 -2.11 -3.39
N HIS A 9 -2.31 -3.15 -4.20
CA HIS A 9 -1.40 -4.30 -4.22
C HIS A 9 0.04 -3.89 -4.56
N ARG A 10 0.23 -3.03 -5.57
CA ARG A 10 1.54 -2.44 -5.91
C ARG A 10 2.16 -1.67 -4.74
N CYS A 11 1.35 -0.95 -3.96
CA CYS A 11 1.85 -0.28 -2.76
C CYS A 11 2.37 -1.30 -1.74
N ALA A 12 1.60 -2.36 -1.48
CA ALA A 12 1.96 -3.41 -0.54
C ALA A 12 3.22 -4.19 -0.98
N GLU A 13 3.40 -4.42 -2.29
CA GLU A 13 4.64 -4.97 -2.86
C GLU A 13 5.84 -4.07 -2.55
N ARG A 14 5.73 -2.77 -2.82
CA ARG A 14 6.79 -1.80 -2.50
C ARG A 14 7.12 -1.79 -1.01
N TYR A 15 6.13 -1.88 -0.14
CA TYR A 15 6.31 -1.93 1.32
C TYR A 15 6.95 -3.21 1.81
N ARG A 16 6.65 -4.34 1.16
CA ARG A 16 7.36 -5.59 1.42
C ARG A 16 8.84 -5.43 1.04
N ASP A 17 9.12 -4.86 -0.12
CA ASP A 17 10.50 -4.69 -0.60
C ASP A 17 11.31 -3.75 0.31
N MET A 18 10.69 -2.69 0.83
CA MET A 18 11.29 -1.85 1.88
C MET A 18 11.61 -2.61 3.16
N GLN A 19 10.68 -3.45 3.62
CA GLN A 19 10.88 -4.29 4.81
C GLN A 19 12.00 -5.32 4.59
N ILE A 20 12.07 -5.93 3.40
CA ILE A 20 13.18 -6.82 3.02
C ILE A 20 14.51 -6.08 3.08
N ALA A 21 14.59 -4.91 2.44
CA ALA A 21 15.81 -4.10 2.40
C ALA A 21 16.27 -3.64 3.79
N ALA A 22 15.31 -3.38 4.70
CA ALA A 22 15.58 -3.00 6.09
C ALA A 22 15.87 -4.21 7.00
N GLY A 23 15.83 -5.45 6.48
CA GLY A 23 16.07 -6.66 7.26
C GLY A 23 14.95 -6.96 8.28
N VAL A 24 13.73 -6.47 8.04
CA VAL A 24 12.58 -6.76 8.89
C VAL A 24 12.26 -8.26 8.80
N PRO A 25 12.24 -9.00 9.92
CA PRO A 25 11.98 -10.43 9.89
C PRO A 25 10.55 -10.72 9.47
N THR A 26 10.33 -11.87 8.85
CA THR A 26 8.98 -12.28 8.42
C THR A 26 8.02 -12.48 9.60
N THR A 27 8.53 -12.68 10.81
CA THR A 27 7.73 -12.76 12.04
C THR A 27 7.29 -11.40 12.59
N ASP A 28 7.76 -10.28 12.03
CA ASP A 28 7.33 -8.94 12.43
C ASP A 28 5.82 -8.76 12.16
N ALA A 29 5.12 -8.13 13.09
CA ALA A 29 3.68 -7.90 12.97
C ALA A 29 3.31 -7.05 11.74
N LEU A 30 4.14 -6.06 11.40
CA LEU A 30 3.94 -5.24 10.20
C LEU A 30 4.16 -6.06 8.93
N TRP A 31 5.14 -6.97 8.92
CA TRP A 31 5.38 -7.85 7.79
C TRP A 31 4.15 -8.71 7.52
N GLN A 32 3.66 -9.40 8.55
CA GLN A 32 2.47 -10.26 8.46
C GLN A 32 1.25 -9.46 8.01
N PHE A 33 1.04 -8.27 8.58
CA PHE A 33 -0.09 -7.43 8.20
C PHE A 33 0.02 -6.88 6.76
N ASN A 34 1.23 -6.56 6.28
CA ASN A 34 1.43 -6.19 4.88
C ASN A 34 1.15 -7.37 3.94
N MET A 35 1.49 -8.61 4.34
CA MET A 35 1.12 -9.80 3.58
C MET A 35 -0.40 -9.99 3.53
N GLU A 36 -1.12 -9.79 4.64
CA GLU A 36 -2.59 -9.80 4.69
C GLU A 36 -3.20 -8.75 3.75
N LEU A 37 -2.63 -7.53 3.70
CA LEU A 37 -3.03 -6.51 2.74
C LEU A 37 -2.86 -7.01 1.29
N MET A 38 -1.73 -7.64 0.96
CA MET A 38 -1.49 -8.20 -0.37
C MET A 38 -2.49 -9.32 -0.73
N PHE A 39 -2.77 -10.24 0.20
CA PHE A 39 -3.76 -11.30 -0.01
C PHE A 39 -5.17 -10.72 -0.14
N GLY A 40 -5.53 -9.78 0.72
CA GLY A 40 -6.82 -9.09 0.67
C GLY A 40 -7.08 -8.37 -0.66
N CYS A 41 -6.04 -7.81 -1.30
CA CYS A 41 -6.17 -7.25 -2.64
C CYS A 41 -6.49 -8.32 -3.70
N ARG A 42 -5.82 -9.48 -3.63
CA ARG A 42 -6.03 -10.62 -4.55
C ARG A 42 -7.40 -11.25 -4.37
N ASP A 43 -7.85 -11.37 -3.13
CA ASP A 43 -9.12 -11.99 -2.75
C ASP A 43 -10.32 -11.05 -2.98
N GLY A 44 -10.07 -9.80 -3.39
CA GLY A 44 -11.13 -8.85 -3.71
C GLY A 44 -11.86 -8.29 -2.49
N LEU A 45 -11.16 -8.12 -1.35
CA LEU A 45 -11.76 -7.50 -0.16
C LEU A 45 -12.24 -6.07 -0.44
N PRO A 46 -13.23 -5.55 0.30
CA PRO A 46 -13.75 -4.21 0.07
C PRO A 46 -12.66 -3.11 0.08
N ILE A 47 -12.62 -2.28 -0.95
CA ILE A 47 -11.62 -1.21 -1.14
C ILE A 47 -11.49 -0.31 0.09
N MET A 48 -12.61 0.08 0.72
CA MET A 48 -12.58 0.93 1.92
C MET A 48 -11.86 0.28 3.11
N LYS A 49 -11.90 -1.05 3.22
CA LYS A 49 -11.15 -1.78 4.24
C LYS A 49 -9.67 -1.80 3.90
N LEU A 50 -9.33 -2.11 2.65
CA LEU A 50 -7.95 -2.13 2.15
C LEU A 50 -7.28 -0.75 2.24
N ASN A 51 -7.99 0.35 1.96
CA ASN A 51 -7.47 1.70 2.10
C ASN A 51 -7.08 2.04 3.56
N ARG A 52 -7.86 1.57 4.55
CA ARG A 52 -7.51 1.76 5.96
C ARG A 52 -6.25 0.97 6.34
N TRP A 53 -6.15 -0.27 5.86
CA TRP A 53 -4.98 -1.12 6.08
C TRP A 53 -3.73 -0.53 5.42
N LEU A 54 -3.86 -0.07 4.17
CA LEU A 54 -2.81 0.62 3.44
C LEU A 54 -2.27 1.83 4.22
N GLY A 55 -3.16 2.71 4.69
CA GLY A 55 -2.76 3.89 5.47
C GLY A 55 -2.07 3.53 6.79
N TYR A 56 -2.52 2.47 7.47
CA TYR A 56 -1.85 1.98 8.68
C TYR A 56 -0.42 1.51 8.38
N VAL A 57 -0.23 0.67 7.35
CA VAL A 57 1.10 0.17 6.98
C VAL A 57 2.03 1.33 6.60
N GLN A 58 1.55 2.29 5.80
CA GLN A 58 2.31 3.50 5.45
C GLN A 58 2.73 4.29 6.68
N GLY A 59 1.81 4.49 7.63
CA GLY A 59 2.10 5.22 8.87
C GLY A 59 3.22 4.57 9.67
N VAL A 60 3.18 3.25 9.84
CA VAL A 60 4.22 2.51 10.59
C VAL A 60 5.55 2.52 9.85
N LEU A 61 5.58 2.40 8.51
CA LEU A 61 6.84 2.50 7.75
C LEU A 61 7.48 3.88 7.88
N ILE A 62 6.68 4.94 7.89
CA ILE A 62 7.16 6.32 8.11
C ILE A 62 7.70 6.47 9.53
N GLU A 63 6.97 5.97 10.54
CA GLU A 63 7.38 6.01 11.94
C GLU A 63 8.71 5.28 12.19
N ARG A 64 8.89 4.11 11.56
CA ARG A 64 10.14 3.32 11.61
C ARG A 64 11.28 3.91 10.76
N GLY A 65 11.06 5.02 10.04
CA GLY A 65 12.07 5.69 9.22
C GLY A 65 12.41 5.01 7.89
N LEU A 66 11.57 4.07 7.41
CA LEU A 66 11.79 3.37 6.13
C LEU A 66 11.39 4.22 4.91
N THR A 67 10.55 5.23 5.12
CA THR A 67 10.11 6.17 4.09
C THR A 67 9.67 7.48 4.73
N THR A 68 9.20 8.44 3.93
CA THR A 68 8.66 9.72 4.41
C THR A 68 7.27 9.98 3.83
N VAL A 69 6.50 10.84 4.50
CA VAL A 69 5.18 11.30 3.99
C VAL A 69 5.30 11.81 2.55
N GLN A 70 6.37 12.56 2.24
CA GLN A 70 6.56 13.15 0.93
C GLN A 70 6.89 12.07 -0.13
N ALA A 71 7.82 11.16 0.17
CA ALA A 71 8.16 10.04 -0.71
C ALA A 71 6.94 9.16 -1.02
N GLU A 72 6.09 8.90 -0.03
CA GLU A 72 4.85 8.13 -0.22
C GLU A 72 3.83 8.88 -1.08
N ARG A 73 3.65 10.19 -0.86
CA ARG A 73 2.74 11.01 -1.68
C ARG A 73 3.17 11.02 -3.13
N ASP A 74 4.46 11.23 -3.39
CA ASP A 74 4.98 11.35 -4.75
C ASP A 74 4.86 10.02 -5.51
N TRP A 75 5.04 8.89 -4.83
CA TRP A 75 4.94 7.58 -5.44
C TRP A 75 3.50 7.08 -5.61
N THR A 76 2.64 7.28 -4.60
CA THR A 76 1.26 6.75 -4.61
C THR A 76 0.30 7.57 -5.46
N ARG A 77 0.42 8.90 -5.49
CA ARG A 77 -0.54 9.77 -6.20
C ARG A 77 -0.70 9.44 -7.68
N PRO A 78 0.35 9.16 -8.46
CA PRO A 78 0.20 8.75 -9.85
C PRO A 78 -0.60 7.45 -10.03
N LEU A 79 -0.62 6.57 -9.02
CA LEU A 79 -1.38 5.32 -9.06
C LEU A 79 -2.88 5.55 -8.83
N PHE A 80 -3.22 6.44 -7.89
CA PHE A 80 -4.61 6.64 -7.47
C PHE A 80 -5.31 7.78 -8.20
N ARG A 81 -4.61 8.85 -8.58
CA ARG A 81 -5.26 10.02 -9.22
C ARG A 81 -6.08 9.68 -10.46
N PRO A 82 -5.60 8.87 -11.41
CA PRO A 82 -6.40 8.51 -12.58
C PRO A 82 -7.64 7.68 -12.22
N LEU A 83 -7.60 6.96 -11.09
CA LEU A 83 -8.70 6.12 -10.60
C LEU A 83 -9.75 6.94 -9.83
N ASP A 84 -9.29 7.91 -9.04
CA ASP A 84 -10.14 8.80 -8.25
C ASP A 84 -10.77 9.92 -9.10
N PHE A 85 -10.06 10.35 -10.15
CA PHE A 85 -10.44 11.44 -11.05
C PHE A 85 -10.24 10.99 -12.51
N PRO A 86 -11.05 10.03 -13.00
CA PRO A 86 -10.99 9.62 -14.39
C PRO A 86 -11.24 10.83 -15.31
N LEU A 87 -10.47 10.93 -16.40
CA LEU A 87 -10.47 12.08 -17.32
C LEU A 87 -11.82 12.31 -18.06
N GLU A 88 -12.83 11.48 -17.83
CA GLU A 88 -14.14 11.49 -18.50
C GLU A 88 -15.25 12.24 -17.71
N ALA A 89 -14.88 13.24 -16.90
CA ALA A 89 -15.83 14.16 -16.25
C ALA A 89 -15.61 15.62 -16.66
N ALA A 90 -15.20 15.85 -17.93
CA ALA A 90 -15.10 17.16 -18.57
C ALA A 90 -15.82 17.16 -19.92
#